data_AF-A0A1Q7KFU2-F1
#
_entry.id   AF-A0A1Q7KFU2-F1
#
_cell.length_a   1.000
_cell.length_b   1.000
_cell.length_c   1.000
_cell.angle_alpha   90.00
_cell.angle_beta   90.00
_cell.angle_gamma   90.00
#
_symmetry.space_group_name_H-M   'P 1'
#
loop_
_entity.id
_entity.type
_entity.pdbx_description
1 polymer ?
#
loop_
_entity_poly.entity_id
_entity_poly.type
_entity_poly.pdbx_seq_one_letter_code
_entity_poly.pdbx_strand_id
1 'polypeptide(L)' 'MITLSSELRFCDRCMLKTQHEIIEDPEAIYTYKRKRLYKCKECGHKSYRRGLRPSAESVY' A
#
# COMPACT_ATOMS: atom_id res chain seq x y z
N MET A 1 16.30 1.47 9.15
CA MET A 1 15.63 2.63 8.50
C MET A 1 14.33 2.12 7.89
N ILE A 2 13.18 2.46 8.48
CA ILE A 2 11.88 2.01 7.95
C ILE A 2 11.55 2.93 6.77
N THR A 3 11.60 2.41 5.55
CA THR A 3 11.18 3.14 4.35
C THR A 3 9.66 3.31 4.40
N LEU A 4 9.19 4.44 4.93
CA LEU A 4 7.78 4.83 4.94
C LEU A 4 7.36 5.27 3.54
N SER A 5 7.14 4.32 2.64
CA SER A 5 6.49 4.58 1.37
C SER A 5 5.00 4.84 1.62
N SER A 6 4.49 5.99 1.14
CA SER A 6 3.07 6.35 1.27
C SER A 6 2.41 6.41 -0.10
N GLU A 7 1.28 5.74 -0.27
CA GLU A 7 0.52 5.69 -1.53
C GLU A 7 -0.89 6.28 -1.34
N LEU A 8 -1.41 6.91 -2.40
CA LEU A 8 -2.82 7.34 -2.43
C LEU A 8 -3.71 6.15 -2.76
N ARG A 9 -4.61 5.80 -1.83
CA ARG A 9 -5.55 4.68 -2.00
C ARG A 9 -6.94 5.03 -1.50
N PHE A 10 -7.93 4.33 -2.01
CA PHE A 10 -9.29 4.43 -1.51
C PHE A 10 -9.40 3.71 -0.17
N CYS A 11 -9.87 4.42 0.86
CA CYS A 11 -10.12 3.85 2.17
C CYS A 11 -11.59 3.42 2.29
N ASP A 12 -11.83 2.17 2.68
CA ASP A 12 -13.21 1.65 2.81
C ASP A 12 -13.98 2.33 3.96
N ARG A 13 -13.29 2.86 4.97
CA ARG A 13 -13.91 3.60 6.09
C ARG A 13 -14.21 5.06 5.77
N CYS A 14 -13.24 5.78 5.19
CA CYS A 14 -13.44 7.17 4.82
C CYS A 14 -14.29 7.31 3.54
N MET A 15 -14.43 6.24 2.77
CA MET A 15 -15.03 6.22 1.42
C MET A 15 -14.44 7.28 0.48
N LEU A 16 -13.16 7.62 0.69
CA LEU A 16 -12.44 8.68 -0.02
C LEU A 16 -11.01 8.20 -0.35
N LYS A 17 -10.40 8.82 -1.37
CA LYS A 17 -8.97 8.65 -1.66
C LYS A 17 -8.16 9.40 -0.61
N THR A 18 -7.37 8.65 0.16
CA THR A 18 -6.60 9.14 1.29
C THR A 18 -5.17 8.60 1.23
N GLN A 19 -4.24 9.28 1.90
CA GLN A 19 -2.87 8.80 2.02
C GLN A 19 -2.81 7.57 2.94
N HIS A 20 -2.22 6.48 2.44
CA HIS A 20 -1.97 5.27 3.20
C HIS A 20 -0.48 5.05 3.36
N GLU A 21 -0.04 4.84 4.60
CA GLU A 21 1.32 4.43 4.95
C GLU A 21 1.47 2.93 4.73
N ILE A 22 2.55 2.54 4.05
CA ILE A 22 2.92 1.14 3.88
C ILE A 22 3.79 0.74 5.07
N ILE A 23 3.32 -0.26 5.81
CA ILE A 23 4.09 -0.88 6.88
C ILE A 23 4.77 -2.10 6.27
N GLU A 24 6.07 -1.96 6.04
CA GLU A 24 6.93 -3.00 5.48
C GLU A 24 7.82 -3.56 6.60
N ASP A 25 7.71 -4.87 6.84
CA ASP A 25 8.60 -5.64 7.68
C ASP A 25 9.93 -5.85 6.95
N PRO A 26 11.08 -5.48 7.55
CA PRO A 26 12.39 -5.55 6.89
C PRO A 26 12.83 -6.99 6.56
N GLU A 27 12.24 -7.99 7.21
CA GLU A 27 12.51 -9.41 6.97
C GLU A 27 11.65 -9.99 5.83
N ALA A 28 10.62 -9.25 5.39
CA ALA A 28 9.68 -9.73 4.39
C ALA A 28 10.04 -9.21 2.99
N ILE A 29 10.26 -10.14 2.05
CA ILE A 29 10.43 -9.81 0.63
C ILE A 29 9.06 -9.47 0.04
N TYR A 30 8.82 -8.19 -0.25
CA TYR A 30 7.55 -7.72 -0.80
C TYR A 30 7.54 -7.66 -2.33
N THR A 31 7.24 -8.78 -2.97
CA THR A 31 6.89 -8.78 -4.41
C THR A 31 5.49 -8.20 -4.64
N TYR A 32 5.17 -7.79 -5.88
CA TYR A 32 3.84 -7.25 -6.25
C TYR A 32 2.69 -8.22 -5.94
N LYS A 33 2.97 -9.53 -5.88
CA LYS A 33 1.99 -10.58 -5.56
C LYS A 33 1.65 -10.64 -4.07
N ARG A 34 2.56 -10.24 -3.18
CA ARG A 34 2.33 -10.29 -1.73
C ARG A 34 1.45 -9.12 -1.28
N LYS A 35 0.62 -9.40 -0.26
CA LYS A 35 -0.15 -8.37 0.44
C LYS A 35 0.79 -7.63 1.40
N ARG A 36 0.67 -6.31 1.44
CA ARG A 36 1.35 -5.42 2.39
C ARG A 36 0.30 -4.83 3.33
N LEU A 37 0.71 -4.39 4.50
CA LEU A 37 -0.17 -3.74 5.46
C LEU A 37 -0.21 -2.24 5.13
N TYR A 38 -1.40 -1.72 4.83
CA TYR A 38 -1.64 -0.31 4.55
C TYR A 38 -2.40 0.31 5.71
N LYS A 39 -1.90 1.42 6.26
CA LYS A 39 -2.55 2.20 7.31
C LYS A 39 -3.02 3.54 6.74
N CYS A 40 -4.33 3.79 6.75
CA CYS A 40 -4.86 5.10 6.38
C CYS A 40 -4.41 6.18 7.38
N LYS A 41 -3.89 7.31 6.90
CA LYS A 41 -3.50 8.45 7.76
C LYS A 41 -4.71 9.16 8.38
N GLU A 42 -5.82 9.24 7.66
CA GLU A 42 -7.02 9.97 8.10
C GLU A 42 -7.77 9.24 9.22
N CYS A 43 -8.11 7.96 9.02
CA CYS A 43 -8.90 7.19 10.00
C CYS A 43 -8.10 6.17 10.80
N GLY A 44 -6.80 5.99 10.51
CA GLY A 44 -5.96 4.99 11.18
C GLY A 44 -6.26 3.53 10.82
N HIS A 45 -7.21 3.28 9.91
CA HIS A 45 -7.61 1.91 9.56
C HIS A 45 -6.49 1.15 8.84
N LYS A 46 -6.20 -0.06 9.32
CA LYS A 46 -5.19 -0.95 8.75
C LYS A 46 -5.86 -2.02 7.91
N SER A 47 -5.39 -2.20 6.68
CA SER A 47 -5.90 -3.24 5.78
C SER A 47 -4.77 -3.90 5.00
N TYR A 48 -4.86 -5.22 4.81
CA TYR A 48 -3.92 -5.96 3.97
C TYR A 48 -4.35 -5.85 2.51
N ARG A 49 -3.54 -5.20 1.68
CA ARG A 49 -3.82 -5.03 0.25
C ARG A 49 -2.62 -5.43 -0.58
N ARG A 50 -2.85 -5.83 -1.84
CA ARG A 50 -1.77 -6.07 -2.80
C ARG A 50 -1.12 -4.74 -3.18
N GLY A 51 0.17 -4.76 -3.52
CA GLY A 51 0.84 -3.61 -4.13
C GLY A 51 0.11 -3.18 -5.40
N LEU A 52 0.17 -1.88 -5.75
CA LEU A 52 -0.29 -1.46 -7.07
C LEU A 52 0.59 -2.16 -8.10
N ARG A 53 -0.02 -2.73 -9.14
CA ARG A 53 0.74 -3.27 -10.26
C ARG A 53 1.42 -2.06 -10.93
N PRO A 54 2.75 -2.07 -11.14
CA PRO A 54 3.35 -1.07 -12.02
C PRO A 54 2.64 -1.13 -13.38
N SER A 55 2.42 0.03 -14.01
CA SER A 55 1.86 0.08 -15.37
C SER A 55 2.63 -0.90 -16.23
N ALA A 56 1.91 -1.76 -16.96
CA ALA A 56 2.52 -2.66 -17.92
C ALA A 56 2.97 -1.85 -19.14
N GLU A 57 4.00 -1.02 -18.99
CA GLU A 57 4.77 -0.55 -20.12
C GLU A 57 5.62 -1.72 -20.61
N SER A 58 5.49 -2.03 -21.90
CA SER A 58 6.14 -3.09 -22.67
C SER A 58 5.54 -4.52 -22.58
N VAL A 59 4.39 -4.72 -23.22
CA VAL A 59 4.20 -5.88 -24.12
C VAL A 59 4.27 -5.31 -25.53
N TYR A 60 5.47 -5.20 -26.10
CA TYR A 60 5.69 -4.87 -27.51
C TYR A 60 6.95 -5.56 -28.00
#